data_AF-A0A7C1VYB7-F1
#
_entry.id   AF-A0A7C1VYB7-F1
#
_cell.length_a   1.000
_cell.length_b   1.000
_cell.length_c   1.000
_cell.angle_alpha   90.00
_cell.angle_beta   90.00
_cell.angle_gamma   90.00
#
_symmetry.space_group_name_H-M   'P 1'
#
loop_
_entity.id
_entity.type
_entity.pdbx_description
1 polymer ?
#
loop_
_entity_poly.entity_id
_entity_poly.type
_entity_poly.pdbx_seq_one_letter_code
_entity_poly.pdbx_strand_id
1 'polypeptide(L)' 'MKTSDLLVKALENEGVEYIFGIPGEENLDFLNSLR' A
#
# COMPACT_ATOMS: atom_id res chain seq x y z
N MET A 1 7.57 -11.59 2.31
CA MET A 1 7.60 -10.13 2.12
C MET A 1 7.31 -9.87 0.66
N LYS A 2 6.14 -9.31 0.36
CA LYS A 2 5.73 -8.92 -0.99
C LYS A 2 6.33 -7.57 -1.34
N THR A 3 6.38 -7.24 -2.63
CA THR A 3 6.80 -5.90 -3.10
C THR A 3 5.85 -4.82 -2.59
N SER A 4 4.55 -5.12 -2.52
CA SER A 4 3.51 -4.27 -1.93
C SER A 4 3.81 -3.93 -0.46
N ASP A 5 4.29 -4.88 0.34
CA ASP A 5 4.69 -4.62 1.73
C ASP A 5 5.87 -3.63 1.83
N LEU A 6 6.83 -3.69 0.89
CA LEU A 6 7.94 -2.73 0.84
C LEU A 6 7.48 -1.33 0.47
N LEU A 7 6.49 -1.23 -0.44
CA LEU A 7 5.89 0.04 -0.81
C LEU A 7 5.17 0.67 0.39
N VAL A 8 4.41 -0.11 1.15
CA VAL A 8 3.74 0.38 2.38
C VAL A 8 4.76 0.91 3.38
N LYS A 9 5.84 0.15 3.66
CA LYS A 9 6.91 0.61 4.56
C LYS A 9 7.59 1.90 4.11
N ALA A 10 7.79 2.07 2.80
CA ALA A 10 8.34 3.31 2.28
C ALA A 10 7.40 4.50 2.55
N LEU A 11 6.09 4.32 2.34
CA LEU A 11 5.09 5.36 2.61
C LEU A 11 5.01 5.70 4.11
N GLU A 12 5.08 4.71 4.98
CA GLU A 12 5.17 4.92 6.44
C GLU A 12 6.41 5.73 6.83
N ASN A 13 7.57 5.43 6.24
CA ASN A 13 8.81 6.16 6.50
C ASN A 13 8.78 7.62 6.01
N GLU A 14 8.01 7.90 4.96
CA GLU A 14 7.76 9.26 4.45
C GLU A 14 6.67 9.99 5.27
N GLY A 15 6.09 9.35 6.30
CA GLY A 15 5.07 9.95 7.16
C GLY A 15 3.69 10.06 6.52
N VAL A 16 3.37 9.20 5.54
CA VAL A 16 2.05 9.17 4.90
C VAL A 16 1.01 8.58 5.87
N GLU A 17 0.09 9.42 6.32
CA GLU A 17 -0.97 9.00 7.26
C GLU A 17 -2.25 8.49 6.58
N TYR A 18 -2.52 8.95 5.35
CA TYR A 18 -3.75 8.62 4.62
C TYR A 18 -3.49 8.35 3.15
N ILE A 19 -4.09 7.28 2.64
CA ILE A 19 -4.07 6.89 1.22
C ILE A 19 -5.51 6.67 0.78
N PHE A 20 -5.89 7.26 -0.35
CA PHE A 20 -7.19 7.05 -0.97
C PHE A 20 -6.99 6.30 -2.27
N GLY A 21 -7.69 5.17 -2.42
CA GLY A 21 -7.61 4.32 -3.61
C GLY A 21 -8.97 3.79 -4.01
N ILE A 22 -9.16 3.61 -5.32
CA ILE A 22 -10.32 2.91 -5.87
C ILE A 22 -9.89 1.45 -6.11
N PRO A 23 -10.55 0.45 -5.52
CA PRO A 23 -10.21 -0.95 -5.72
C PRO A 23 -10.33 -1.37 -7.19
N GLY A 24 -9.29 -2.03 -7.70
CA GLY A 24 -9.25 -2.67 -9.01
C GLY A 24 -8.27 -3.83 -9.01
N GLU A 25 -8.43 -4.80 -9.92
CA GLU A 25 -7.62 -6.03 -9.94
C GLU A 25 -6.11 -5.76 -9.84
N GLU A 26 -5.64 -4.75 -10.58
CA GLU A 26 -4.24 -4.32 -10.63
C GLU A 26 -3.67 -3.83 -9.28
N ASN A 27 -4.50 -3.33 -8.37
CA ASN A 27 -4.04 -2.79 -7.08
C ASN A 27 -4.46 -3.61 -5.86
N LEU A 28 -5.15 -4.75 -6.05
CA LEU A 28 -5.63 -5.58 -4.94
C LEU A 28 -4.50 -6.04 -4.03
N ASP A 29 -3.34 -6.40 -4.57
CA ASP A 29 -2.21 -6.84 -3.74
C ASP A 29 -1.68 -5.71 -2.85
N PHE A 30 -1.58 -4.49 -3.39
CA PHE A 30 -1.20 -3.30 -2.63
C PHE A 30 -2.24 -2.93 -1.57
N LEU A 31 -3.53 -2.91 -1.94
CA LEU A 31 -4.62 -2.63 -1.00
C LEU A 31 -4.70 -3.66 0.12
N ASN A 32 -4.36 -4.93 -0.16
CA ASN A 32 -4.28 -5.96 0.87
C ASN A 32 -3.10 -5.74 1.83
N SER A 33 -1.98 -5.18 1.37
CA SER A 33 -0.84 -4.82 2.23
C SER A 33 -1.08 -3.57 3.09
N LEU A 34 -2.11 -2.77 2.80
CA LEU A 34 -2.52 -1.63 3.64
C LEU A 34 -3.37 -2.05 4.87
N ARG A 35 -3.79 -3.31 4.98
CA ARG A 35 -4.54 -3.85 6.12
C ARG A 35 -3.61 -4.29 7.25
#